data_AF-A0A146FGI7-F1
#
_entry.id   AF-A0A146FGI7-F1
#
_cell.length_a   1.000
_cell.length_b   1.000
_cell.length_c   1.000
_cell.angle_alpha   90.00
_cell.angle_beta   90.00
_cell.angle_gamma   90.00
#
_symmetry.space_group_name_H-M   'P 1'
#
loop_
_entity.id
_entity.type
_entity.pdbx_description
1 polymer ?
#
loop_
_entity_poly.entity_id
_entity_poly.type
_entity_poly.pdbx_seq_one_letter_code
_entity_poly.pdbx_strand_id
1 'polypeptide(L)'
;MAGSCSPAADNSFGPVVACPATFDFTLLFEQSILSIGPSAIFLLLVPWRIWSLYPENVKTVANNAHWRKLTVAVCLLALQIASVVEWARYDLVRTAIPAVAVSLVDALSIAILSTIEHNRSVRPSSLLGIYLLFSSLFDAVQVRTLFIRHYPSSLGALSAATVALKLLLLALEAQNKRSYLKEPLLAIPPESTSGVFARTVFWWLNRLFVIGFRKLLTLEDLFPTDSDLDSGCLKRNIGKAWKKYQSSQTRSLIFATFISLRWAVLRTIFPRLCLIGFSYAQTFFIQRAMEQLHRPDTQSTRNEGYGLIGAAALIYGGIAVRSHIT
;
A
#
# COMPACT_ATOMS: atom_id res chain seq x y z
N MET A 1 16.06 -19.97 31.66
CA MET A 1 16.99 -19.33 30.71
C MET A 1 16.56 -19.73 29.32
N ALA A 2 15.84 -18.87 28.60
CA ALA A 2 15.44 -19.16 27.23
C ALA A 2 16.71 -19.13 26.36
N GLY A 3 17.03 -20.24 25.70
CA GLY A 3 18.21 -20.34 24.85
C GLY A 3 18.14 -19.29 23.73
N SER A 4 19.08 -18.37 23.73
CA SER A 4 19.30 -17.43 22.63
C SER A 4 19.52 -18.21 21.33
N CYS A 5 18.74 -17.91 20.29
CA CYS A 5 18.95 -18.44 18.94
C CYS A 5 20.35 -18.11 18.45
N SER A 6 21.02 -19.06 17.80
CA SER A 6 22.33 -18.76 17.21
C SER A 6 22.15 -17.80 16.02
N PRO A 7 22.99 -16.75 15.87
CA PRO A 7 22.94 -15.83 14.72
C PRO A 7 23.09 -16.54 13.37
N ALA A 8 23.68 -17.74 13.35
CA ALA A 8 23.84 -18.55 12.15
C ALA A 8 22.50 -19.09 11.61
N ALA A 9 21.50 -19.30 12.47
CA ALA A 9 20.17 -19.77 12.05
C ALA A 9 19.44 -18.72 11.20
N ASP A 10 19.74 -17.42 11.38
CA ASP A 10 19.15 -16.31 10.64
C ASP A 10 19.66 -16.15 9.20
N ASN A 11 20.79 -16.78 8.88
CA ASN A 11 21.33 -16.82 7.52
C ASN A 11 20.78 -17.99 6.68
N SER A 12 19.93 -18.85 7.26
CA SER A 12 19.31 -19.96 6.54
C SER A 12 18.08 -19.49 5.76
N PHE A 13 17.97 -19.90 4.48
CA PHE A 13 16.82 -19.54 3.65
C PHE A 13 15.63 -20.46 4.00
N GLY A 14 14.62 -19.91 4.70
CA GLY A 14 13.40 -20.64 5.05
C GLY A 14 12.41 -19.78 5.83
N PRO A 15 11.10 -20.04 5.75
CA PRO A 15 10.09 -19.24 6.43
C PRO A 15 10.05 -19.47 7.95
N VAL A 16 10.65 -20.52 8.48
CA VAL A 16 10.57 -20.86 9.91
C VAL A 16 11.97 -21.11 10.46
N VAL A 17 12.36 -20.35 11.49
CA VAL A 17 13.55 -20.68 12.28
C VAL A 17 13.21 -21.85 13.20
N ALA A 18 14.00 -22.92 13.16
CA ALA A 18 13.92 -24.01 14.13
C ALA A 18 14.53 -23.57 15.48
N CYS A 19 13.92 -22.59 16.13
CA CYS A 19 14.30 -22.14 17.46
C CYS A 19 13.31 -22.65 18.51
N PRO A 20 13.77 -23.19 19.66
CA PRO A 20 12.89 -23.84 20.63
C PRO A 20 11.86 -22.92 21.31
N ALA A 21 12.03 -21.59 21.24
CA ALA A 21 11.26 -20.65 22.06
C ALA A 21 10.21 -19.80 21.31
N THR A 22 10.33 -19.63 19.98
CA THR A 22 9.52 -18.64 19.24
C THR A 22 9.35 -19.00 17.76
N PHE A 23 8.10 -19.08 17.28
CA PHE A 23 7.79 -19.09 15.85
C PHE A 23 7.98 -17.68 15.27
N ASP A 24 9.10 -17.46 14.57
CA ASP A 24 9.39 -16.23 13.83
C ASP A 24 10.03 -16.58 12.48
N PHE A 25 9.84 -15.71 11.49
CA PHE A 25 10.50 -15.82 10.19
C PHE A 25 12.03 -15.66 10.33
N THR A 26 12.79 -16.23 9.40
CA THR A 26 14.24 -15.95 9.34
C THR A 26 14.44 -14.47 8.98
N LEU A 27 15.42 -13.82 9.61
CA LEU A 27 15.69 -12.40 9.35
C LEU A 27 16.08 -12.16 7.88
N LEU A 28 16.69 -13.17 7.25
CA LEU A 28 16.97 -13.20 5.81
C LEU A 28 15.70 -13.24 4.96
N PHE A 29 14.71 -14.08 5.29
CA PHE A 29 13.43 -14.13 4.57
C PHE A 29 12.68 -12.79 4.68
N GLU A 30 12.66 -12.21 5.87
CA GLU A 30 12.03 -10.92 6.13
C GLU A 30 12.69 -9.79 5.33
N GLN A 31 14.02 -9.68 5.37
CA GLN A 31 14.74 -8.65 4.61
C GLN A 31 14.67 -8.87 3.09
N SER A 32 14.73 -10.12 2.62
CA SER A 32 14.75 -10.42 1.18
C SER A 32 13.37 -10.33 0.51
N ILE A 33 12.32 -10.85 1.14
CA ILE A 33 11.00 -10.94 0.51
C ILE A 33 10.09 -9.81 0.99
N LEU A 34 10.08 -9.50 2.30
CA LEU A 34 9.17 -8.52 2.87
C LEU A 34 9.69 -7.08 2.74
N SER A 35 11.01 -6.87 2.67
CA SER A 35 11.59 -5.53 2.44
C SER A 35 12.04 -5.33 0.98
N ILE A 36 12.95 -6.15 0.44
CA ILE A 36 13.47 -5.93 -0.92
C ILE A 36 12.39 -6.13 -2.00
N GLY A 37 11.48 -7.09 -1.83
CA GLY A 37 10.41 -7.37 -2.81
C GLY A 37 9.53 -6.15 -3.12
N PRO A 38 8.84 -5.55 -2.13
CA PRO A 38 8.03 -4.34 -2.32
C PRO A 38 8.84 -3.15 -2.83
N SER A 39 10.07 -3.00 -2.34
CA SER A 39 11.00 -1.93 -2.71
C SER A 39 11.40 -2.01 -4.19
N ALA A 40 11.77 -3.21 -4.66
CA ALA A 40 12.13 -3.43 -6.06
C ALA A 40 10.95 -3.13 -7.01
N ILE A 41 9.74 -3.57 -6.66
CA ILE A 41 8.53 -3.27 -7.43
C ILE A 41 8.28 -1.75 -7.46
N PHE A 42 8.43 -1.08 -6.32
CA PHE A 42 8.28 0.37 -6.24
C PHE A 42 9.30 1.10 -7.12
N LEU A 43 10.58 0.77 -7.01
CA LEU A 43 11.65 1.37 -7.82
C LEU A 43 11.50 1.15 -9.32
N LEU A 44 10.88 0.04 -9.75
CA LEU A 44 10.55 -0.18 -11.17
C LEU A 44 9.41 0.73 -11.64
N LEU A 45 8.43 0.99 -10.79
CA LEU A 45 7.25 1.80 -11.14
C LEU A 45 7.51 3.31 -11.03
N VAL A 46 8.44 3.74 -10.18
CA VAL A 46 8.77 5.17 -9.96
C VAL A 46 9.22 5.87 -11.26
N PRO A 47 10.20 5.37 -12.04
CA PRO A 47 10.65 6.01 -13.28
C PRO A 47 9.53 6.13 -14.31
N TRP A 48 8.73 5.08 -14.48
CA TRP A 48 7.57 5.09 -15.36
C TRP A 48 6.58 6.18 -14.96
N ARG A 49 6.31 6.29 -13.65
CA ARG A 49 5.39 7.29 -13.11
C ARG A 49 5.92 8.70 -13.31
N ILE A 50 7.20 8.95 -13.01
CA ILE A 50 7.86 10.24 -13.24
C ILE A 50 7.79 10.62 -14.72
N TRP A 51 8.08 9.70 -15.63
CA TRP A 51 8.00 9.94 -17.06
C TRP A 51 6.57 10.31 -17.51
N SER A 52 5.55 9.61 -16.97
CA SER A 52 4.15 9.93 -17.23
C SER A 52 3.72 11.30 -16.67
N LEU A 53 4.35 11.79 -15.61
CA LEU A 53 4.07 13.10 -14.98
C LEU A 53 4.95 14.23 -15.53
N TYR A 54 5.99 13.89 -16.28
CA TYR A 54 6.90 14.86 -16.88
C TYR A 54 6.23 15.89 -17.81
N PRO A 55 5.26 15.52 -18.67
CA PRO A 55 4.61 16.47 -19.58
C PRO A 55 3.55 17.35 -18.91
N GLU A 56 3.21 17.11 -17.64
CA GLU A 56 2.15 17.87 -16.96
C GLU A 56 2.66 19.17 -16.31
N ASN A 57 1.89 20.25 -16.46
CA ASN A 57 2.17 21.55 -15.84
C ASN A 57 1.92 21.54 -14.32
N VAL A 58 2.42 22.56 -13.62
CA VAL A 58 2.22 22.73 -12.16
C VAL A 58 0.77 23.12 -11.84
N LYS A 59 0.04 22.21 -11.19
CA LYS A 59 -1.42 22.30 -10.93
C LYS A 59 -1.76 22.77 -9.50
N THR A 60 -0.78 22.86 -8.60
CA THR A 60 -0.99 23.28 -7.20
C THR A 60 -0.46 24.68 -6.92
N VAL A 61 -1.01 25.33 -5.89
CA VAL A 61 -0.54 26.62 -5.35
C VAL A 61 0.44 26.35 -4.21
N ALA A 62 1.39 27.28 -3.98
CA ALA A 62 2.30 27.20 -2.85
C ALA A 62 1.53 27.03 -1.54
N ASN A 63 1.90 26.02 -0.74
CA ASN A 63 1.16 25.64 0.45
C ASN A 63 2.05 24.95 1.50
N ASN A 64 1.71 25.17 2.77
CA ASN A 64 2.37 24.59 3.95
C ASN A 64 2.30 23.05 3.99
N ALA A 65 1.31 22.42 3.34
CA ALA A 65 1.24 20.96 3.28
C ALA A 65 2.41 20.35 2.48
N HIS A 66 2.98 21.06 1.50
CA HIS A 66 4.19 20.64 0.80
C HIS A 66 5.36 20.52 1.78
N TRP A 67 5.58 21.58 2.55
CA TRP A 67 6.66 21.64 3.54
C TRP A 67 6.53 20.54 4.59
N ARG A 68 5.31 20.30 5.11
CA ARG A 68 5.08 19.19 6.06
C ARG A 68 5.48 17.83 5.49
N LYS A 69 5.08 17.54 4.25
CA LYS A 69 5.45 16.28 3.56
C LYS A 69 6.95 16.18 3.32
N LEU A 70 7.56 17.27 2.87
CA LEU A 70 8.99 17.34 2.63
C LEU A 70 9.79 17.12 3.93
N THR A 71 9.42 17.77 5.02
CA THR A 71 10.06 17.58 6.33
C THR A 71 10.00 16.12 6.76
N VAL A 72 8.84 15.47 6.68
CA VAL A 72 8.70 14.05 7.03
C VAL A 72 9.54 13.15 6.12
N ALA A 73 9.57 13.42 4.81
CA ALA A 73 10.41 12.67 3.86
C ALA A 73 11.91 12.83 4.13
N VAL A 74 12.36 14.04 4.49
CA VAL A 74 13.77 14.31 4.86
C VAL A 74 14.13 13.62 6.17
N CYS A 75 13.24 13.66 7.18
CA CYS A 75 13.44 12.90 8.42
C CYS A 75 13.55 11.39 8.16
N LEU A 76 12.71 10.86 7.25
CA LEU A 76 12.76 9.45 6.87
C LEU A 76 14.09 9.10 6.18
N LEU A 77 14.58 9.97 5.28
CA LEU A 77 15.91 9.83 4.69
C LEU A 77 17.03 9.79 5.72
N ALA A 78 17.02 10.72 6.69
CA ALA A 78 18.01 10.76 7.76
C ALA A 78 18.00 9.48 8.61
N LEU A 79 16.80 8.94 8.93
CA LEU A 79 16.66 7.68 9.65
C LEU A 79 17.20 6.47 8.87
N GLN A 80 16.97 6.44 7.55
CA GLN A 80 17.50 5.37 6.70
C GLN A 80 19.04 5.41 6.65
N ILE A 81 19.64 6.61 6.57
CA ILE A 81 21.10 6.78 6.63
C ILE A 81 21.63 6.28 7.99
N ALA A 82 21.00 6.67 9.10
CA ALA A 82 21.37 6.18 10.43
C ALA A 82 21.27 4.65 10.53
N SER A 83 20.22 4.07 9.93
CA SER A 83 20.04 2.62 9.88
C SER A 83 21.16 1.94 9.07
N VAL A 84 21.59 2.50 7.94
CA VAL A 84 22.74 1.96 7.17
C VAL A 84 23.98 1.90 8.06
N VAL A 85 24.26 2.97 8.80
CA VAL A 85 25.44 3.06 9.67
C VAL A 85 25.38 2.04 10.79
N GLU A 86 24.23 1.87 11.45
CA GLU A 86 24.11 0.87 12.53
C GLU A 86 24.20 -0.56 12.01
N TRP A 87 23.51 -0.89 10.93
CA TRP A 87 23.59 -2.23 10.33
C TRP A 87 25.00 -2.56 9.84
N ALA A 88 25.74 -1.58 9.31
CA ALA A 88 27.14 -1.75 8.94
C ALA A 88 28.08 -1.92 10.14
N ARG A 89 27.74 -1.38 11.31
CA ARG A 89 28.56 -1.53 12.54
C ARG A 89 28.44 -2.91 13.16
N TYR A 90 27.24 -3.50 13.17
CA TYR A 90 27.01 -4.77 13.86
C TYR A 90 27.31 -6.00 12.98
N ASP A 91 27.29 -5.87 11.64
CA ASP A 91 27.58 -6.93 10.65
C ASP A 91 26.96 -8.30 10.98
N LEU A 92 25.72 -8.30 11.48
CA LEU A 92 25.08 -9.49 12.04
C LEU A 92 24.52 -10.43 10.96
N VAL A 93 24.14 -9.88 9.80
CA VAL A 93 23.43 -10.62 8.75
C VAL A 93 23.86 -10.14 7.37
N ARG A 94 24.22 -11.09 6.49
CA ARG A 94 24.77 -10.82 5.15
C ARG A 94 23.80 -10.07 4.23
N THR A 95 22.49 -10.21 4.46
CA THR A 95 21.44 -9.54 3.67
C THR A 95 21.01 -8.17 4.21
N ALA A 96 21.51 -7.76 5.38
CA ALA A 96 21.12 -6.50 5.98
C ALA A 96 21.63 -5.31 5.14
N ILE A 97 22.87 -5.35 4.68
CA ILE A 97 23.47 -4.25 3.91
C ILE A 97 22.70 -4.00 2.59
N PRO A 98 22.42 -5.02 1.75
CA PRO A 98 21.58 -4.83 0.56
C PRO A 98 20.18 -4.30 0.88
N ALA A 99 19.51 -4.83 1.91
CA ALA A 99 18.15 -4.43 2.25
C ALA A 99 18.06 -2.96 2.68
N VAL A 100 19.00 -2.51 3.52
CA VAL A 100 19.02 -1.12 3.99
C VAL A 100 19.49 -0.17 2.89
N ALA A 101 20.41 -0.59 2.02
CA ALA A 101 20.78 0.18 0.83
C ALA A 101 19.59 0.41 -0.12
N VAL A 102 18.80 -0.62 -0.38
CA VAL A 102 17.56 -0.50 -1.18
C VAL A 102 16.56 0.42 -0.49
N SER A 103 16.40 0.30 0.84
CA SER A 103 15.51 1.18 1.63
C SER A 103 15.92 2.66 1.59
N LEU A 104 17.23 2.94 1.50
CA LEU A 104 17.74 4.30 1.31
C LEU A 104 17.38 4.86 -0.07
N VAL A 105 17.53 4.05 -1.12
CA VAL A 105 17.14 4.42 -2.50
C VAL A 105 15.62 4.66 -2.58
N ASP A 106 14.83 3.86 -1.86
CA ASP A 106 13.39 4.05 -1.72
C ASP A 106 13.06 5.37 -1.06
N ALA A 107 13.72 5.71 0.06
CA ALA A 107 13.50 6.98 0.75
C ALA A 107 13.79 8.20 -0.15
N LEU A 108 14.83 8.13 -0.98
CA LEU A 108 15.14 9.16 -1.98
C LEU A 108 14.04 9.23 -3.04
N SER A 109 13.62 8.07 -3.55
CA SER A 109 12.55 7.95 -4.55
C SER A 109 11.22 8.48 -4.03
N ILE A 110 10.89 8.22 -2.76
CA ILE A 110 9.70 8.74 -2.07
C ILE A 110 9.75 10.27 -2.00
N ALA A 111 10.88 10.87 -1.62
CA ALA A 111 11.03 12.31 -1.54
C ALA A 111 10.87 12.98 -2.92
N ILE A 112 11.50 12.41 -3.95
CA ILE A 112 11.39 12.89 -5.34
C ILE A 112 9.96 12.74 -5.85
N LEU A 113 9.35 11.56 -5.69
CA LEU A 113 8.01 11.32 -6.20
C LEU A 113 6.96 12.16 -5.45
N SER A 114 7.06 12.30 -4.12
CA SER A 114 6.14 13.12 -3.32
C SER A 114 6.19 14.59 -3.75
N THR A 115 7.39 15.14 -4.03
CA THR A 115 7.51 16.53 -4.50
C THR A 115 6.95 16.73 -5.91
N ILE A 116 7.26 15.83 -6.84
CA ILE A 116 6.74 15.88 -8.22
C ILE A 116 5.20 15.73 -8.22
N GLU A 117 4.66 14.75 -7.50
CA GLU A 117 3.22 14.51 -7.42
C GLU A 117 2.49 15.57 -6.59
N HIS A 118 3.17 16.28 -5.67
CA HIS A 118 2.59 17.46 -5.03
C HIS A 118 2.38 18.60 -6.02
N ASN A 119 3.33 18.82 -6.93
CA ASN A 119 3.31 19.97 -7.83
C ASN A 119 2.48 19.71 -9.09
N ARG A 120 2.50 18.48 -9.61
CA ARG A 120 1.95 18.15 -10.94
C ARG A 120 0.67 17.31 -10.90
N SER A 121 0.42 16.57 -9.81
CA SER A 121 -0.77 15.70 -9.71
C SER A 121 -1.90 16.33 -8.92
N VAL A 122 -3.09 16.31 -9.52
CA VAL A 122 -4.39 16.70 -8.95
C VAL A 122 -4.81 15.71 -7.86
N ARG A 123 -4.56 14.42 -8.08
CA ARG A 123 -4.86 13.34 -7.15
C ARG A 123 -3.68 13.12 -6.20
N PRO A 124 -3.92 12.82 -4.91
CA PRO A 124 -2.87 12.31 -4.05
C PRO A 124 -2.35 10.97 -4.60
N SER A 125 -1.09 10.69 -4.31
CA SER A 125 -0.27 9.64 -4.91
C SER A 125 -0.77 8.24 -4.56
N SER A 126 -1.52 7.61 -5.47
CA SER A 126 -2.05 6.25 -5.27
C SER A 126 -0.94 5.21 -5.10
N LEU A 127 0.10 5.30 -5.94
CA LEU A 127 1.23 4.39 -5.95
C LEU A 127 2.03 4.51 -4.65
N LEU A 128 2.41 5.73 -4.27
CA LEU A 128 3.14 6.00 -3.04
C LEU A 128 2.34 5.58 -1.81
N GLY A 129 1.04 5.84 -1.77
CA GLY A 129 0.16 5.45 -0.66
C GLY A 129 0.08 3.93 -0.49
N ILE A 130 -0.12 3.19 -1.58
CA ILE A 130 -0.16 1.72 -1.55
C ILE A 130 1.19 1.16 -1.09
N TYR A 131 2.30 1.65 -1.66
CA TYR A 131 3.64 1.23 -1.26
C TYR A 131 3.90 1.49 0.24
N LEU A 132 3.62 2.72 0.72
CA LEU A 132 3.82 3.08 2.12
C LEU A 132 3.00 2.21 3.08
N LEU A 133 1.75 1.87 2.70
CA LEU A 133 0.91 0.98 3.49
C LEU A 133 1.54 -0.42 3.59
N PHE A 134 1.83 -1.07 2.47
CA PHE A 134 2.38 -2.43 2.49
C PHE A 134 3.78 -2.47 3.13
N SER A 135 4.64 -1.51 2.80
CA SER A 135 5.97 -1.42 3.41
C SER A 135 5.89 -1.20 4.92
N SER A 136 4.99 -0.35 5.43
CA SER A 136 4.83 -0.15 6.87
C SER A 136 4.35 -1.41 7.61
N LEU A 137 3.47 -2.21 6.99
CA LEU A 137 3.00 -3.47 7.56
C LEU A 137 4.12 -4.50 7.63
N PHE A 138 4.93 -4.62 6.58
CA PHE A 138 6.06 -5.54 6.55
C PHE A 138 7.17 -5.13 7.52
N ASP A 139 7.53 -3.86 7.54
CA ASP A 139 8.52 -3.34 8.49
C ASP A 139 8.05 -3.51 9.95
N ALA A 140 6.74 -3.44 10.23
CA ALA A 140 6.21 -3.69 11.57
C ALA A 140 6.44 -5.14 12.04
N VAL A 141 6.43 -6.12 11.13
CA VAL A 141 6.82 -7.50 11.45
C VAL A 141 8.29 -7.52 11.86
N GLN A 142 9.15 -6.79 11.14
CA GLN A 142 10.58 -6.75 11.42
C GLN A 142 10.89 -6.09 12.76
N VAL A 143 10.18 -5.02 13.10
CA VAL A 143 10.28 -4.36 14.41
C VAL A 143 9.93 -5.37 15.52
N ARG A 144 8.84 -6.12 15.38
CA ARG A 144 8.46 -7.16 16.34
C ARG A 144 9.57 -8.21 16.49
N THR A 145 10.10 -8.71 15.38
CA THR A 145 11.19 -9.70 15.38
C THR A 145 12.42 -9.17 16.13
N LEU A 146 12.82 -7.92 15.87
CA LEU A 146 13.98 -7.29 16.52
C LEU A 146 13.80 -7.16 18.05
N PHE A 147 12.61 -6.78 18.51
CA PHE A 147 12.31 -6.66 19.95
C PHE A 147 12.23 -8.02 20.64
N ILE A 148 11.59 -9.02 20.03
CA ILE A 148 11.44 -10.36 20.63
C ILE A 148 12.80 -11.06 20.77
N ARG A 149 13.69 -10.87 19.79
CA ARG A 149 15.00 -11.52 19.77
C ARG A 149 16.10 -10.77 20.54
N HIS A 150 15.75 -9.69 21.23
CA HIS A 150 16.67 -8.92 22.07
C HIS A 150 17.92 -8.43 21.29
N TYR A 151 17.74 -8.05 20.02
CA TYR A 151 18.78 -7.33 19.27
C TYR A 151 19.11 -5.99 19.95
N PRO A 152 20.26 -5.34 19.63
CA PRO A 152 20.58 -4.05 20.20
C PRO A 152 19.42 -3.08 20.04
N SER A 153 19.07 -2.41 21.14
CA SER A 153 17.89 -1.54 21.24
C SER A 153 17.90 -0.40 20.22
N SER A 154 19.08 -0.01 19.74
CA SER A 154 19.25 1.01 18.71
C SER A 154 18.63 0.60 17.36
N LEU A 155 18.83 -0.64 16.92
CA LEU A 155 18.25 -1.18 15.67
C LEU A 155 16.72 -1.27 15.77
N GLY A 156 16.21 -1.75 16.90
CA GLY A 156 14.77 -1.82 17.17
C GLY A 156 14.11 -0.44 17.23
N ALA A 157 14.76 0.54 17.87
CA ALA A 157 14.26 1.90 17.96
C ALA A 157 14.26 2.62 16.61
N LEU A 158 15.33 2.49 15.81
CA LEU A 158 15.42 3.09 14.47
C LEU A 158 14.38 2.53 13.51
N SER A 159 14.20 1.20 13.50
CA SER A 159 13.19 0.54 12.66
C SER A 159 11.76 0.95 13.08
N ALA A 160 11.47 0.99 14.40
CA ALA A 160 10.18 1.46 14.90
C ALA A 160 9.89 2.92 14.51
N ALA A 161 10.90 3.79 14.64
CA ALA A 161 10.77 5.20 14.26
C ALA A 161 10.59 5.37 12.73
N THR A 162 11.22 4.51 11.93
CA THR A 162 11.02 4.46 10.46
C THR A 162 9.59 4.10 10.11
N VAL A 163 9.01 3.08 10.76
CA VAL A 163 7.59 2.70 10.58
C VAL A 163 6.68 3.86 10.95
N ALA A 164 6.93 4.53 12.09
CA ALA A 164 6.14 5.67 12.52
C ALA A 164 6.17 6.82 11.51
N LEU A 165 7.33 7.15 10.95
CA LEU A 165 7.45 8.17 9.90
C LEU A 165 6.77 7.76 8.59
N LYS A 166 6.85 6.49 8.19
CA LYS A 166 6.11 5.97 7.02
C LYS A 166 4.60 6.10 7.21
N LEU A 167 4.09 5.76 8.39
CA LEU A 167 2.66 5.93 8.73
C LEU A 167 2.24 7.39 8.77
N LEU A 168 3.08 8.28 9.32
CA LEU A 168 2.82 9.71 9.31
C LEU A 168 2.77 10.26 7.88
N LEU A 169 3.72 9.86 7.02
CA LEU A 169 3.74 10.26 5.62
C LEU A 169 2.52 9.71 4.86
N LEU A 170 2.12 8.47 5.14
CA LEU A 170 0.91 7.86 4.60
C LEU A 170 -0.33 8.65 4.99
N ALA A 171 -0.46 9.06 6.26
CA ALA A 171 -1.56 9.89 6.74
C ALA A 171 -1.58 11.25 6.04
N LEU A 172 -0.41 11.88 5.84
CA LEU A 172 -0.30 13.14 5.10
C LEU A 172 -0.64 12.99 3.61
N GLU A 173 -0.36 11.84 2.99
CA GLU A 173 -0.76 11.54 1.62
C GLU A 173 -2.24 11.18 1.49
N ALA A 174 -2.83 10.58 2.51
CA ALA A 174 -4.25 10.26 2.55
C ALA A 174 -5.14 11.50 2.69
N GLN A 175 -4.60 12.63 3.17
CA GLN A 175 -5.36 13.88 3.31
C GLN A 175 -5.76 14.46 1.95
N ASN A 176 -7.02 14.88 1.84
CA ASN A 176 -7.58 15.46 0.63
C ASN A 176 -6.84 16.75 0.25
N LYS A 177 -6.26 16.77 -0.96
CA LYS A 177 -5.57 17.96 -1.51
C LYS A 177 -6.53 19.11 -1.89
N ARG A 178 -7.86 18.90 -1.83
CA ARG A 178 -8.90 19.81 -2.35
C ARG A 178 -8.77 21.28 -1.91
N SER A 179 -8.24 21.54 -0.72
CA SER A 179 -8.07 22.91 -0.21
C SER A 179 -7.00 23.74 -0.93
N TYR A 180 -6.15 23.13 -1.75
CA TYR A 180 -4.94 23.78 -2.30
C TYR A 180 -4.80 23.64 -3.83
N LEU A 181 -5.87 23.21 -4.50
CA LEU A 181 -5.92 23.14 -5.96
C LEU A 181 -6.27 24.52 -6.54
N LYS A 182 -5.66 24.87 -7.68
CA LYS A 182 -5.99 26.10 -8.44
C LYS A 182 -7.45 26.09 -8.88
N GLU A 183 -8.08 27.27 -8.93
CA GLU A 183 -9.53 27.43 -9.09
C GLU A 183 -10.21 26.83 -10.34
N PRO A 184 -9.56 26.52 -11.49
CA PRO A 184 -10.26 25.76 -12.54
C PRO A 184 -10.42 24.26 -12.24
N LEU A 185 -9.71 23.71 -11.24
CA LEU A 185 -9.81 22.29 -10.85
C LEU A 185 -10.80 22.01 -9.72
N LEU A 186 -11.37 23.05 -9.08
CA LEU A 186 -12.38 22.88 -8.03
C LEU A 186 -13.73 22.39 -8.58
N ALA A 187 -13.98 22.59 -9.87
CA ALA A 187 -15.15 22.13 -10.61
C ALA A 187 -15.13 20.62 -10.91
N ILE A 188 -14.00 19.93 -10.68
CA ILE A 188 -13.85 18.49 -10.91
C ILE A 188 -14.52 17.72 -9.76
N PRO A 189 -15.26 16.62 -10.03
CA PRO A 189 -15.91 15.84 -8.99
C PRO A 189 -14.94 15.36 -7.90
N PRO A 190 -15.39 15.29 -6.63
CA PRO A 190 -14.55 14.85 -5.51
C PRO A 190 -14.07 13.41 -5.66
N GLU A 191 -14.84 12.54 -6.30
CA GLU A 191 -14.42 11.17 -6.61
C GLU A 191 -13.12 11.18 -7.43
N SER A 192 -13.08 12.04 -8.45
CA SER A 192 -11.95 12.21 -9.35
C SER A 192 -10.77 12.98 -8.74
N THR A 193 -10.88 13.55 -7.54
CA THR A 193 -9.77 14.24 -6.85
C THR A 193 -9.32 13.50 -5.58
N SER A 194 -10.11 12.53 -5.12
CA SER A 194 -9.84 11.72 -3.94
C SER A 194 -8.73 10.68 -4.17
N GLY A 195 -7.95 10.39 -3.12
CA GLY A 195 -6.95 9.33 -3.13
C GLY A 195 -7.55 7.94 -3.09
N VAL A 196 -6.74 6.92 -3.35
CA VAL A 196 -7.19 5.51 -3.31
C VAL A 196 -7.83 5.17 -1.97
N PHE A 197 -7.24 5.60 -0.84
CA PHE A 197 -7.81 5.36 0.49
C PHE A 197 -9.18 6.02 0.68
N ALA A 198 -9.31 7.28 0.28
CA ALA A 198 -10.57 8.01 0.35
C ALA A 198 -11.63 7.42 -0.60
N ARG A 199 -11.22 6.82 -1.72
CA ARG A 199 -12.10 6.11 -2.64
C ARG A 199 -12.53 4.75 -2.11
N THR A 200 -11.62 3.99 -1.51
CA THR A 200 -11.91 2.67 -0.94
C THR A 200 -12.86 2.76 0.25
N VAL A 201 -12.70 3.77 1.11
CA VAL A 201 -13.54 3.97 2.30
C VAL A 201 -14.73 4.90 1.99
N PHE A 202 -14.88 5.34 0.73
CA PHE A 202 -15.85 6.36 0.32
C PHE A 202 -15.85 7.58 1.25
N TRP A 203 -14.68 7.99 1.73
CA TRP A 203 -14.54 9.06 2.72
C TRP A 203 -15.10 10.40 2.21
N TRP A 204 -15.13 10.62 0.89
CA TRP A 204 -15.78 11.81 0.31
C TRP A 204 -17.28 11.86 0.60
N LEU A 205 -17.93 10.70 0.79
CA LEU A 205 -19.36 10.57 1.00
C LEU A 205 -19.76 11.04 2.41
N ASN A 206 -18.85 10.96 3.38
CA ASN A 206 -19.08 11.50 4.73
C ASN A 206 -19.45 12.98 4.70
N ARG A 207 -18.87 13.76 3.78
CA ARG A 207 -19.23 15.19 3.64
C ARG A 207 -20.68 15.35 3.15
N LEU A 208 -21.12 14.49 2.24
CA LEU A 208 -22.50 14.48 1.74
C LEU A 208 -23.49 14.06 2.83
N PHE A 209 -23.14 13.04 3.64
CA PHE A 209 -23.96 12.61 4.77
C PHE A 209 -24.11 13.70 5.83
N VAL A 210 -23.06 14.45 6.15
CA VAL A 210 -23.15 15.58 7.09
C VAL A 210 -24.05 16.70 6.55
N ILE A 211 -23.99 16.99 5.24
CA ILE A 211 -24.87 17.98 4.61
C ILE A 211 -26.33 17.49 4.64
N GLY A 212 -26.57 16.22 4.29
CA GLY A 212 -27.91 15.61 4.33
C GLY A 212 -28.50 15.49 5.73
N PHE A 213 -27.65 15.39 6.74
CA PHE A 213 -28.09 15.44 8.14
C PHE A 213 -28.49 16.85 8.59
N ARG A 214 -27.96 17.90 7.94
CA ARG A 214 -28.21 19.31 8.28
C ARG A 214 -29.26 19.98 7.40
N LYS A 215 -29.46 19.52 6.17
CA LYS A 215 -30.37 20.13 5.18
C LYS A 215 -30.92 19.04 4.25
N LEU A 216 -32.14 19.24 3.75
CA LEU A 216 -32.70 18.41 2.68
C LEU A 216 -31.81 18.54 1.42
N LEU A 217 -31.29 17.41 0.93
CA LEU A 217 -30.44 17.38 -0.27
C LEU A 217 -31.22 17.86 -1.49
N THR A 218 -30.68 18.85 -2.20
CA THR A 218 -31.17 19.28 -3.51
C THR A 218 -30.24 18.80 -4.62
N LEU A 219 -30.72 18.79 -5.87
CA LEU A 219 -29.94 18.34 -7.04
C LEU A 219 -28.65 19.14 -7.25
N GLU A 220 -28.63 20.39 -6.77
CA GLU A 220 -27.46 21.29 -6.79
C GLU A 220 -26.42 20.95 -5.71
N ASP A 221 -26.83 20.26 -4.64
CA ASP A 221 -25.96 19.79 -3.56
C ASP A 221 -25.27 18.44 -3.93
N LEU A 222 -25.67 17.83 -5.05
CA LEU A 222 -25.11 16.58 -5.57
C LEU A 222 -23.83 16.83 -6.39
N PHE A 223 -22.87 15.93 -6.27
CA PHE A 223 -21.64 16.03 -7.05
C PHE A 223 -21.91 15.84 -8.55
N PRO A 224 -21.20 16.57 -9.43
CA PRO A 224 -21.33 16.36 -10.87
C PRO A 224 -20.89 14.94 -11.23
N THR A 225 -21.59 14.34 -12.20
CA THR A 225 -21.30 12.98 -12.70
C THR A 225 -19.85 12.86 -13.14
N ASP A 226 -19.16 11.80 -12.73
CA ASP A 226 -17.75 11.57 -13.08
C ASP A 226 -17.58 11.50 -14.61
N SER A 227 -16.53 12.15 -15.13
CA SER A 227 -16.26 12.18 -16.57
C SER A 227 -15.95 10.81 -17.16
N ASP A 228 -15.50 9.86 -16.33
CA ASP A 228 -15.28 8.46 -16.70
C ASP A 228 -16.60 7.69 -16.92
N LEU A 229 -17.71 8.16 -16.32
CA LEU A 229 -19.08 7.65 -16.50
C LEU A 229 -19.88 8.46 -17.52
N ASP A 230 -19.27 9.48 -18.14
CA ASP A 230 -19.94 10.25 -19.18
C ASP A 230 -20.16 9.38 -20.43
N SER A 231 -21.44 9.26 -20.80
CA SER A 231 -21.91 8.54 -21.98
C SER A 231 -21.19 8.94 -23.27
N GLY A 232 -20.73 10.20 -23.37
CA GLY A 232 -20.02 10.71 -24.53
C GLY A 232 -18.65 10.04 -24.75
N CYS A 233 -17.89 9.83 -23.68
CA CYS A 233 -16.56 9.23 -23.77
C CYS A 233 -16.65 7.73 -24.13
N LEU A 234 -17.56 7.01 -23.48
CA LEU A 234 -17.80 5.59 -23.73
C LEU A 234 -18.28 5.35 -25.17
N LYS A 235 -19.24 6.15 -25.65
CA LYS A 235 -19.75 6.08 -27.03
C LYS A 235 -18.65 6.31 -28.06
N ARG A 236 -17.74 7.26 -27.80
CA ARG A 236 -16.59 7.54 -28.69
C ARG A 236 -15.57 6.40 -28.73
N ASN A 237 -15.27 5.80 -27.58
CA ASN A 237 -14.33 4.66 -27.52
C ASN A 237 -14.90 3.42 -28.22
N ILE A 238 -16.17 3.10 -27.97
CA ILE A 238 -16.88 2.02 -28.67
C ILE A 238 -16.96 2.31 -30.17
N GLY A 239 -17.25 3.56 -30.56
CA GLY A 239 -17.29 3.96 -31.97
C GLY A 239 -15.94 3.84 -32.70
N LYS A 240 -14.83 4.16 -32.03
CA LYS A 240 -13.46 3.96 -32.57
C LYS A 240 -13.11 2.49 -32.72
N ALA A 241 -13.44 1.66 -31.72
CA ALA A 241 -13.24 0.22 -31.79
C ALA A 241 -14.10 -0.41 -32.89
N TRP A 242 -15.36 0.01 -33.02
CA TRP A 242 -16.28 -0.43 -34.06
C TRP A 242 -15.73 -0.15 -35.46
N LYS A 243 -15.32 1.10 -35.75
CA LYS A 243 -14.74 1.46 -37.05
C LYS A 243 -13.47 0.66 -37.40
N LYS A 244 -12.68 0.25 -36.41
CA LYS A 244 -11.45 -0.53 -36.62
C LYS A 244 -11.70 -2.01 -36.92
N TYR A 245 -12.80 -2.58 -36.41
CA TYR A 245 -13.11 -4.01 -36.51
C TYR A 245 -14.33 -4.32 -37.39
N GLN A 246 -14.94 -3.31 -38.01
CA GLN A 246 -16.14 -3.40 -38.85
C GLN A 246 -16.00 -4.38 -40.04
N SER A 247 -14.78 -4.67 -40.49
CA SER A 247 -14.51 -5.52 -41.67
C SER A 247 -14.40 -7.04 -41.36
N SER A 248 -14.31 -7.44 -40.09
CA SER A 248 -14.01 -8.84 -39.72
C SER A 248 -15.15 -9.49 -38.92
N GLN A 249 -15.97 -10.29 -39.61
CA GLN A 249 -16.92 -11.31 -39.11
C GLN A 249 -18.20 -10.90 -38.33
N THR A 250 -19.17 -11.82 -38.36
CA THR A 250 -20.53 -11.81 -37.73
C THR A 250 -20.55 -11.59 -36.22
N ARG A 251 -19.40 -11.62 -35.53
CA ARG A 251 -19.25 -11.38 -34.07
C ARG A 251 -18.45 -10.12 -33.72
N SER A 252 -18.20 -9.25 -34.71
CA SER A 252 -17.40 -8.03 -34.56
C SER A 252 -17.87 -7.12 -33.42
N LEU A 253 -19.18 -7.05 -33.15
CA LEU A 253 -19.76 -6.19 -32.11
C LEU A 253 -19.40 -6.67 -30.70
N ILE A 254 -19.44 -7.98 -30.47
CA ILE A 254 -19.03 -8.60 -29.20
C ILE A 254 -17.53 -8.37 -29.00
N PHE A 255 -16.72 -8.56 -30.05
CA PHE A 255 -15.27 -8.38 -29.98
C PHE A 255 -14.87 -6.92 -29.73
N ALA A 256 -15.50 -5.97 -30.44
CA ALA A 256 -15.27 -4.54 -30.24
C ALA A 256 -15.70 -4.05 -28.85
N THR A 257 -16.80 -4.60 -28.32
CA THR A 257 -17.25 -4.30 -26.96
C THR A 257 -16.28 -4.88 -25.93
N PHE A 258 -15.89 -6.15 -26.10
CA PHE A 258 -14.94 -6.82 -25.20
C PHE A 258 -13.57 -6.13 -25.18
N ILE A 259 -13.05 -5.72 -26.34
CA ILE A 259 -11.74 -5.05 -26.42
C ILE A 259 -11.78 -3.63 -25.83
N SER A 260 -12.93 -2.97 -25.88
CA SER A 260 -13.15 -1.65 -25.27
C SER A 260 -13.28 -1.76 -23.76
N LEU A 261 -13.93 -2.82 -23.26
CA LEU A 261 -14.17 -3.05 -21.83
C LEU A 261 -13.10 -3.90 -21.13
N ARG A 262 -12.13 -4.49 -21.84
CA ARG A 262 -11.15 -5.43 -21.27
C ARG A 262 -10.44 -4.90 -20.02
N TRP A 263 -10.10 -3.61 -19.99
CA TRP A 263 -9.43 -3.01 -18.83
C TRP A 263 -10.39 -2.80 -17.66
N ALA A 264 -11.66 -2.48 -17.93
CA ALA A 264 -12.70 -2.40 -16.91
C ALA A 264 -12.99 -3.80 -16.32
N VAL A 265 -13.13 -4.80 -17.19
CA VAL A 265 -13.34 -6.21 -16.80
C VAL A 265 -12.15 -6.73 -15.99
N LEU A 266 -10.91 -6.48 -16.44
CA LEU A 266 -9.71 -6.90 -15.72
C LEU A 266 -9.63 -6.24 -14.32
N ARG A 267 -10.03 -4.96 -14.23
CA ARG A 267 -10.11 -4.24 -12.95
C ARG A 267 -11.16 -4.82 -12.01
N THR A 268 -12.19 -5.50 -12.51
CA THR A 268 -13.16 -6.26 -11.69
C THR A 268 -12.67 -7.68 -11.37
N ILE A 269 -11.95 -8.35 -12.28
CA ILE A 269 -11.48 -9.73 -12.09
C ILE A 269 -10.36 -9.81 -11.04
N PHE A 270 -9.45 -8.83 -10.99
CA PHE A 270 -8.38 -8.81 -9.99
C PHE A 270 -8.93 -8.80 -8.55
N PRO A 271 -9.83 -7.87 -8.18
CA PRO A 271 -10.61 -7.95 -6.95
C PRO A 271 -11.76 -8.95 -7.10
N ARG A 272 -11.67 -9.98 -7.94
CA ARG A 272 -12.38 -11.27 -7.80
C ARG A 272 -11.46 -12.43 -7.41
N LEU A 273 -10.20 -12.40 -7.83
CA LEU A 273 -9.20 -13.40 -7.47
C LEU A 273 -8.71 -13.31 -6.01
N CYS A 274 -8.44 -12.11 -5.48
CA CYS A 274 -8.05 -11.95 -4.06
C CYS A 274 -9.05 -12.48 -2.99
N LEU A 275 -10.40 -12.45 -3.17
CA LEU A 275 -11.39 -13.01 -2.21
C LEU A 275 -11.24 -14.50 -2.26
N ILE A 276 -11.06 -15.09 -3.44
CA ILE A 276 -10.87 -16.52 -3.56
C ILE A 276 -9.62 -16.91 -2.75
N GLY A 277 -8.54 -16.13 -2.88
CA GLY A 277 -7.36 -16.25 -2.02
C GLY A 277 -7.67 -16.11 -0.52
N PHE A 278 -8.38 -15.04 -0.12
CA PHE A 278 -8.74 -14.81 1.28
C PHE A 278 -9.71 -15.87 1.85
N SER A 279 -10.63 -16.41 1.04
CA SER A 279 -11.55 -17.47 1.46
C SER A 279 -10.80 -18.78 1.67
N TYR A 280 -9.82 -19.09 0.82
CA TYR A 280 -8.94 -20.23 1.07
C TYR A 280 -8.09 -20.01 2.33
N ALA A 281 -7.50 -18.83 2.48
CA ALA A 281 -6.76 -18.48 3.70
C ALA A 281 -7.62 -18.60 4.96
N GLN A 282 -8.90 -18.20 4.90
CA GLN A 282 -9.86 -18.37 5.99
C GLN A 282 -10.07 -19.85 6.35
N THR A 283 -10.23 -20.72 5.35
CA THR A 283 -10.40 -22.16 5.61
C THR A 283 -9.18 -22.80 6.27
N PHE A 284 -7.96 -22.46 5.80
CA PHE A 284 -6.72 -22.93 6.42
C PHE A 284 -6.52 -22.34 7.83
N PHE A 285 -6.94 -21.08 8.02
CA PHE A 285 -6.87 -20.41 9.32
C PHE A 285 -7.71 -21.12 10.38
N ILE A 286 -8.97 -21.45 10.06
CA ILE A 286 -9.87 -22.15 11.02
C ILE A 286 -9.30 -23.51 11.40
N GLN A 287 -8.77 -24.27 10.43
CA GLN A 287 -8.12 -25.56 10.70
C GLN A 287 -6.95 -25.41 11.68
N ARG A 288 -6.08 -24.42 11.45
CA ARG A 288 -4.93 -24.16 12.33
C ARG A 288 -5.33 -23.61 13.70
N ALA A 289 -6.37 -22.79 13.77
CA ALA A 289 -6.92 -22.30 15.03
C ALA A 289 -7.48 -23.44 15.88
N MET A 290 -8.22 -24.37 15.26
CA MET A 290 -8.74 -25.56 15.95
C MET A 290 -7.62 -26.48 16.42
N GLU A 291 -6.59 -26.69 15.60
CA GLU A 291 -5.43 -27.52 15.97
C GLU A 291 -4.67 -26.92 17.16
N GLN A 292 -4.55 -25.58 17.21
CA GLN A 292 -3.88 -24.89 18.31
C GLN A 292 -4.64 -25.00 19.63
N LEU A 293 -5.97 -24.95 19.59
CA LEU A 293 -6.82 -25.08 20.78
C LEU A 293 -6.75 -26.47 21.44
N HIS A 294 -6.35 -27.49 20.68
CA HIS A 294 -6.18 -28.86 21.21
C HIS A 294 -4.79 -29.14 21.78
N ARG A 295 -3.82 -28.23 21.60
CA ARG A 295 -2.45 -28.39 22.11
C ARG A 295 -2.31 -27.84 23.53
N PRO A 296 -1.44 -28.41 24.37
CA PRO A 296 -1.21 -27.91 25.72
C PRO A 296 -0.64 -26.48 25.71
N ASP A 297 -1.08 -25.67 26.69
CA ASP A 297 -0.64 -24.29 26.87
C ASP A 297 0.85 -24.23 27.25
N THR A 298 1.69 -23.97 26.25
CA THR A 298 3.12 -23.68 26.42
C THR A 298 3.43 -22.28 25.89
N GLN A 299 4.57 -21.72 26.30
CA GLN A 299 5.00 -20.38 25.88
C GLN A 299 5.16 -20.28 24.34
N SER A 300 5.50 -21.39 23.67
CA SER A 300 5.55 -21.48 22.21
C SER A 300 4.13 -21.42 21.59
N THR A 301 3.17 -22.17 22.16
CA THR A 301 1.76 -22.20 21.73
C THR A 301 1.10 -20.80 21.80
N ARG A 302 1.47 -20.01 22.80
CA ARG A 302 0.95 -18.63 22.99
C ARG A 302 1.46 -17.65 21.93
N ASN A 303 2.72 -17.75 21.51
CA ASN A 303 3.29 -16.89 20.47
C ASN A 303 2.71 -17.19 19.09
N GLU A 304 2.49 -18.46 18.77
CA GLU A 304 1.76 -18.88 17.57
C GLU A 304 0.32 -18.33 17.58
N GLY A 305 -0.35 -18.33 18.74
CA GLY A 305 -1.70 -17.77 18.90
C GLY A 305 -1.81 -16.29 18.52
N TYR A 306 -0.82 -15.46 18.88
CA TYR A 306 -0.80 -14.05 18.45
C TYR A 306 -0.62 -13.89 16.94
N GLY A 307 0.16 -14.77 16.30
CA GLY A 307 0.27 -14.81 14.84
C GLY A 307 -1.05 -15.15 14.16
N LEU A 308 -1.81 -16.09 14.74
CA LEU A 308 -3.17 -16.41 14.29
C LEU A 308 -4.13 -15.22 14.42
N ILE A 309 -4.10 -14.47 15.53
CA ILE A 309 -4.93 -13.27 15.69
C ILE A 309 -4.65 -12.23 14.58
N GLY A 310 -3.37 -12.01 14.26
CA GLY A 310 -2.98 -11.13 13.15
C GLY A 310 -3.46 -11.62 11.78
N ALA A 311 -3.33 -12.92 11.52
CA ALA A 311 -3.83 -13.55 10.31
C ALA A 311 -5.37 -13.40 10.17
N ALA A 312 -6.12 -13.58 11.26
CA ALA A 312 -7.56 -13.37 11.28
C ALA A 312 -7.93 -11.93 10.90
N ALA A 313 -7.29 -10.94 11.53
CA ALA A 313 -7.54 -9.53 11.25
C ALA A 313 -7.28 -9.19 9.78
N LEU A 314 -6.19 -9.71 9.20
CA LEU A 314 -5.86 -9.52 7.78
C LEU A 314 -6.87 -10.18 6.84
N ILE A 315 -7.27 -11.42 7.12
CA ILE A 315 -8.21 -12.17 6.26
C ILE A 315 -9.59 -11.51 6.28
N TYR A 316 -10.16 -11.28 7.47
CA TYR A 316 -11.49 -10.70 7.58
C TYR A 316 -11.52 -9.22 7.16
N GLY A 317 -10.46 -8.46 7.45
CA GLY A 317 -10.31 -7.10 6.95
C GLY A 317 -10.21 -7.05 5.42
N GLY A 318 -9.42 -7.94 4.82
CA GLY A 318 -9.29 -8.07 3.37
C GLY A 318 -10.60 -8.45 2.68
N ILE A 319 -11.40 -9.32 3.29
CA ILE A 319 -12.75 -9.67 2.81
C ILE A 319 -13.67 -8.45 2.86
N ALA A 320 -13.71 -7.73 4.00
CA ALA A 320 -14.58 -6.58 4.20
C ALA A 320 -14.27 -5.41 3.25
N VAL A 321 -12.98 -5.06 3.12
CA VAL A 321 -12.56 -3.99 2.19
C VAL A 321 -12.97 -4.33 0.76
N ARG A 322 -12.89 -5.61 0.39
CA ARG A 322 -13.17 -6.02 -0.99
C ARG A 322 -14.65 -6.18 -1.29
N SER A 323 -15.46 -6.62 -0.33
CA SER A 323 -16.93 -6.62 -0.50
C SER A 323 -17.47 -5.22 -0.75
N HIS A 324 -16.79 -4.17 -0.26
CA HIS A 324 -17.16 -2.78 -0.52
C HIS A 324 -16.67 -2.19 -1.85
N ILE A 325 -15.67 -2.80 -2.52
CA ILE A 325 -15.09 -2.30 -3.77
C ILE A 325 -15.81 -2.85 -5.02
N THR A 326 -16.75 -3.80 -4.86
CA THR A 326 -17.51 -4.41 -5.97
C THR A 326 -18.85 -3.72 -6.15
#